data_AF-A0AAV5URS8-F1
#
_entry.id   AF-A0AAV5URS8-F1
#
_cell.length_a   1.000
_cell.length_b   1.000
_cell.length_c   1.000
_cell.angle_alpha   90.00
_cell.angle_beta   90.00
_cell.angle_gamma   90.00
#
_symmetry.space_group_name_H-M   'P 1'
#
loop_
_entity.id
_entity.type
_entity.pdbx_description
1 polymer ?
#
loop_
_entity_poly.entity_id
_entity_poly.type
_entity_poly.pdbx_seq_one_letter_code
_entity_poly.pdbx_strand_id
1 'polypeptide(L)'
;GFLLPENQIMPTARETWEAIKVIATHTLSVPWEQGWERGDSTIRGEMEGSIRSSAPSPSFHSPPSPSCHDHDQLCGAWAAGGACDTWPEMRQRCPASCGLCRPSNI
;
A
#
# COMPACT_ATOMS: atom_id res chain seq x y z
N GLY A 1 -23.13 15.63 35.93
CA GLY A 1 -23.46 14.96 34.67
C GLY A 1 -23.49 13.47 34.94
N PHE A 2 -24.60 12.80 34.66
CA PHE A 2 -24.70 11.36 34.83
C PHE A 2 -24.12 10.68 33.59
N LEU A 3 -22.95 10.08 33.70
CA LEU A 3 -22.41 9.15 32.70
C LEU A 3 -23.23 7.87 32.81
N LEU A 4 -24.05 7.59 31.80
CA LEU A 4 -24.76 6.31 31.72
C LEU A 4 -23.73 5.17 31.58
N PRO A 5 -24.01 4.00 32.18
CA PRO A 5 -23.16 2.82 32.04
C PRO A 5 -23.13 2.32 30.58
N GLU A 6 -22.02 1.67 30.20
CA GLU A 6 -21.72 1.24 28.81
C GLU A 6 -22.79 0.34 28.18
N ASN A 7 -23.56 -0.40 29.00
CA ASN A 7 -24.67 -1.25 28.55
C ASN A 7 -25.95 -0.47 28.15
N GLN A 8 -25.99 0.84 28.36
CA GLN A 8 -27.09 1.73 27.95
C GLN A 8 -26.74 2.54 26.70
N ILE A 9 -25.52 2.39 26.16
CA ILE A 9 -25.00 3.10 24.96
C ILE A 9 -25.24 2.28 23.68
N MET A 10 -26.29 1.45 23.68
CA MET A 10 -26.78 0.81 22.46
C MET A 10 -28.25 1.17 22.26
N PRO A 11 -28.56 2.32 21.63
CA PRO A 11 -29.88 2.52 21.08
C PRO A 11 -29.91 1.79 19.73
N THR A 12 -30.64 0.67 19.68
CA THR A 12 -31.33 0.18 18.48
C THR A 12 -30.58 0.34 17.15
N ALA A 13 -29.46 -0.34 16.98
CA ALA A 13 -28.78 -0.47 15.67
C ALA A 13 -29.67 -1.06 14.56
N ARG A 14 -30.90 -1.49 14.86
CA ARG A 14 -31.86 -2.04 13.90
C ARG A 14 -32.30 -1.01 12.86
N GLU A 15 -32.54 0.25 13.25
CA GLU A 15 -32.91 1.30 12.30
C GLU A 15 -31.72 1.72 11.42
N THR A 16 -30.54 1.84 12.04
CA THR A 16 -29.28 2.11 11.32
C THR A 16 -28.94 0.98 10.34
N TRP A 17 -29.20 -0.28 10.72
CA TRP A 17 -28.94 -1.44 9.90
C TRP A 17 -29.82 -1.48 8.65
N GLU A 18 -31.10 -1.09 8.73
CA GLU A 18 -31.94 -0.96 7.52
C GLU A 18 -31.39 0.11 6.56
N ALA A 19 -30.91 1.26 7.07
CA ALA A 19 -30.28 2.28 6.23
C ALA A 19 -28.99 1.76 5.55
N ILE A 20 -28.16 1.04 6.29
CA ILE A 20 -26.93 0.42 5.74
C ILE A 20 -27.26 -0.59 4.65
N LYS A 21 -28.30 -1.42 4.82
CA LYS A 21 -28.76 -2.37 3.79
C LYS A 21 -29.15 -1.66 2.49
N VAL A 22 -29.88 -0.54 2.58
CA VAL A 22 -30.30 0.23 1.40
C VAL A 22 -29.08 0.76 0.65
N ILE A 23 -28.11 1.33 1.36
CA ILE A 23 -26.87 1.87 0.77
C ILE A 23 -26.06 0.74 0.12
N ALA A 24 -25.82 -0.35 0.85
CA ALA A 24 -25.08 -1.51 0.35
C ALA A 24 -25.71 -2.09 -0.92
N THR A 25 -27.05 -2.15 -0.99
CA THR A 25 -27.74 -2.65 -2.19
C THR A 25 -27.49 -1.76 -3.41
N HIS A 26 -27.46 -0.43 -3.24
CA HIS A 26 -27.13 0.51 -4.32
C HIS A 26 -25.64 0.48 -4.70
N THR A 27 -24.75 0.28 -3.73
CA THR A 27 -23.31 0.15 -3.98
C THR A 27 -22.95 -1.19 -4.65
N LEU A 28 -23.72 -2.25 -4.43
CA LEU A 28 -23.48 -3.55 -5.04
C LEU A 28 -24.15 -3.69 -6.42
N SER A 29 -25.20 -2.90 -6.70
CA SER A 29 -25.86 -2.91 -8.00
C SER A 29 -25.18 -2.04 -9.05
N VAL A 30 -24.21 -1.20 -8.68
CA VAL A 30 -23.38 -0.51 -9.67
C VAL A 30 -22.45 -1.52 -10.34
N PRO A 31 -22.53 -1.69 -11.67
CA PRO A 31 -21.51 -2.43 -12.40
C PRO A 31 -20.17 -1.75 -12.17
N TRP A 32 -19.10 -2.54 -11.98
CA TRP A 32 -17.73 -2.08 -11.76
C TRP A 32 -17.15 -1.20 -12.90
N GLU A 33 -17.95 -0.90 -13.92
CA GLU A 33 -17.59 -0.07 -15.07
C GLU A 33 -17.78 1.45 -14.86
N GLN A 34 -18.34 1.92 -13.73
CA GLN A 34 -18.53 3.36 -13.49
C GLN A 34 -17.46 3.94 -12.58
N GLY A 35 -16.31 4.20 -13.23
CA GLY A 35 -15.08 4.70 -12.66
C GLY A 35 -15.20 5.90 -11.72
N TRP A 36 -14.34 5.88 -10.71
CA TRP A 36 -13.77 7.09 -10.10
C TRP A 36 -13.05 7.89 -11.21
N GLU A 37 -13.76 8.82 -11.85
CA GLU A 37 -13.15 9.70 -12.85
C GLU A 37 -12.38 10.85 -12.19
N ARG A 38 -11.05 10.72 -12.13
CA ARG A 38 -10.16 11.89 -12.17
C ARG A 38 -8.73 11.52 -12.63
N GLY A 39 -8.55 11.51 -13.95
CA GLY A 39 -7.46 12.24 -14.62
C GLY A 39 -6.20 11.49 -15.07
N ASP A 40 -5.82 11.78 -16.32
CA ASP A 40 -4.46 11.82 -16.88
C ASP A 40 -3.90 10.47 -17.41
N SER A 41 -3.48 10.24 -18.67
CA SER A 41 -3.02 11.09 -19.77
C SER A 41 -3.16 10.33 -21.11
N THR A 42 -3.80 10.93 -22.12
CA THR A 42 -3.71 10.47 -23.52
C THR A 42 -2.36 10.87 -24.07
N ILE A 43 -1.40 9.95 -24.10
CA ILE A 43 -0.27 9.98 -25.04
C ILE A 43 -0.21 8.63 -25.76
N ARG A 44 -0.97 8.49 -26.84
CA ARG A 44 -0.71 7.48 -27.87
C ARG A 44 0.32 8.04 -28.85
N GLY A 45 1.59 7.73 -28.58
CA GLY A 45 2.64 7.71 -29.60
C GLY A 45 2.93 6.26 -29.96
N GLU A 46 2.31 5.76 -31.02
CA GLU A 46 2.71 4.51 -31.69
C GLU A 46 3.89 4.84 -32.63
N MET A 47 5.00 4.11 -32.52
CA MET A 47 5.65 3.47 -33.68
C MET A 47 6.85 2.62 -33.26
N GLU A 48 6.62 1.31 -33.37
CA GLU A 48 7.51 0.30 -33.96
C GLU A 48 9.00 0.33 -33.62
N GLY A 49 9.40 -0.60 -32.74
CA GLY A 49 10.79 -0.98 -32.51
C GLY A 49 10.95 -2.50 -32.40
N SER A 50 11.11 -3.14 -33.55
CA SER A 50 11.81 -4.42 -33.80
C SER A 50 12.13 -5.32 -32.58
N ILE A 51 11.26 -6.30 -32.29
CA ILE A 51 11.62 -7.42 -31.41
C ILE A 51 12.48 -8.40 -32.23
N ARG A 52 13.80 -8.21 -32.19
CA ARG A 52 14.73 -9.32 -32.43
C ARG A 52 14.94 -10.05 -31.11
N SER A 53 14.28 -11.20 -31.02
CA SER A 53 14.52 -12.21 -29.99
C SER A 53 16.01 -12.54 -29.91
N SER A 54 16.62 -12.17 -28.80
CA SER A 54 17.88 -12.73 -28.32
C SER A 54 17.79 -12.70 -26.81
N ALA A 55 17.30 -13.80 -26.24
CA ALA A 55 17.16 -13.98 -24.81
C ALA A 55 18.52 -14.34 -24.20
N PRO A 56 19.06 -13.53 -23.27
CA PRO A 56 19.89 -14.06 -22.20
C PRO A 56 18.98 -14.39 -21.01
N SER A 57 19.27 -15.52 -20.37
CA SER A 57 18.57 -16.10 -19.22
C SER A 57 18.12 -15.06 -18.17
N PRO A 58 16.91 -15.15 -17.60
CA PRO A 58 16.50 -14.28 -16.52
C PRO A 58 17.28 -14.64 -15.26
N SER A 59 18.45 -14.01 -15.09
CA SER A 59 18.94 -13.76 -13.73
C SER A 59 17.88 -12.89 -13.07
N PHE A 60 17.38 -13.31 -11.91
CA PHE A 60 16.53 -12.52 -11.02
C PHE A 60 17.26 -11.22 -10.64
N HIS A 61 17.29 -10.25 -11.54
CA HIS A 61 17.54 -8.87 -11.18
C HIS A 61 16.20 -8.34 -10.73
N SER A 62 16.02 -8.31 -9.40
CA SER A 62 14.98 -7.52 -8.77
C SER A 62 14.91 -6.17 -9.47
N PRO A 63 13.71 -5.67 -9.82
CA PRO A 63 13.57 -4.32 -10.36
C PRO A 63 14.33 -3.37 -9.44
N PRO A 64 15.08 -2.37 -9.98
CA PRO A 64 15.82 -1.43 -9.16
C PRO A 64 14.84 -0.85 -8.14
N SER A 65 15.03 -1.22 -6.88
CA SER A 65 14.17 -0.79 -5.79
C SER A 65 14.18 0.74 -5.82
N PRO A 66 13.01 1.40 -5.82
CA PRO A 66 12.94 2.85 -5.74
C PRO A 66 13.73 3.25 -4.50
N SER A 67 14.77 4.07 -4.71
CA SER A 67 15.67 4.64 -3.68
C SER A 67 15.75 3.82 -2.38
N CYS A 68 16.68 2.87 -2.30
CA CYS A 68 17.01 2.22 -1.04
C CYS A 68 17.60 3.27 -0.07
N HIS A 69 16.77 3.79 0.84
CA HIS A 69 17.18 4.71 1.89
C HIS A 69 16.31 4.49 3.12
N ASP A 70 16.87 4.84 4.28
CA ASP A 70 16.13 4.84 5.53
C ASP A 70 15.19 6.05 5.58
N HIS A 71 13.94 5.82 5.97
CA HIS A 71 12.91 6.86 6.03
C HIS A 71 12.82 7.57 7.39
N ASP A 72 13.59 7.11 8.39
CA ASP A 72 13.56 7.65 9.75
C ASP A 72 14.97 7.93 10.27
N GLN A 73 15.12 8.90 11.16
CA GLN A 73 16.41 9.21 11.77
C GLN A 73 16.77 8.23 12.89
N LEU A 74 15.78 7.56 13.46
CA LEU A 74 15.96 6.57 14.52
C LEU A 74 16.33 5.18 14.01
N CYS A 75 16.44 5.00 12.69
CA CYS A 75 16.76 3.70 12.09
C CYS A 75 18.05 3.08 12.65
N GLY A 76 19.08 3.89 12.94
CA GLY A 76 20.32 3.40 13.55
C GLY A 76 20.13 2.87 14.98
N ALA A 77 19.32 3.55 15.80
CA ALA A 77 19.03 3.13 17.17
C ALA A 77 18.20 1.84 17.21
N TRP A 78 17.21 1.74 16.32
CA TRP A 78 16.37 0.54 16.21
C TRP A 78 17.12 -0.65 15.62
N ALA A 79 17.98 -0.43 14.62
CA ALA A 79 18.85 -1.48 14.09
C ALA A 79 19.81 -2.01 15.17
N ALA A 80 20.42 -1.11 15.96
CA ALA A 80 21.26 -1.49 17.10
C ALA A 80 20.48 -2.26 18.18
N GLY A 81 19.18 -1.97 18.34
CA GLY A 81 18.27 -2.67 19.25
C GLY A 81 17.70 -3.99 18.73
N GLY A 82 18.06 -4.45 17.52
CA GLY A 82 17.54 -5.70 16.95
C GLY A 82 16.10 -5.60 16.42
N ALA A 83 15.63 -4.40 16.09
CA ALA A 83 14.27 -4.19 15.57
C ALA A 83 14.05 -4.81 14.17
N CYS A 84 15.12 -5.08 13.41
CA CYS A 84 15.02 -5.65 12.07
C CYS A 84 14.39 -7.06 12.05
N ASP A 85 14.65 -7.87 13.07
CA ASP A 85 14.09 -9.22 13.21
C ASP A 85 12.74 -9.21 13.93
N THR A 86 12.59 -8.29 14.89
CA THR A 86 11.42 -8.24 15.77
C THR A 86 10.25 -7.50 15.12
N TRP A 87 10.53 -6.43 14.35
CA TRP A 87 9.53 -5.49 13.84
C TRP A 87 9.52 -5.46 12.31
N PRO A 88 8.51 -6.06 11.65
CA PRO A 88 8.42 -6.01 10.20
C PRO A 88 8.23 -4.58 9.65
N GLU A 89 7.69 -3.65 10.45
CA GLU A 89 7.62 -2.22 10.08
C GLU A 89 9.01 -1.61 9.94
N MET A 90 9.96 -1.99 10.81
CA MET A 90 11.35 -1.53 10.72
C MET A 90 11.96 -1.88 9.35
N ARG A 91 11.63 -3.05 8.81
CA ARG A 91 12.10 -3.50 7.50
C ARG A 91 11.52 -2.70 6.34
N GLN A 92 10.31 -2.17 6.49
CA GLN A 92 9.68 -1.32 5.48
C GLN A 92 10.16 0.14 5.59
N ARG A 93 10.33 0.61 6.83
CA ARG A 93 10.75 1.99 7.14
C ARG A 93 12.25 2.21 6.95
N CYS A 94 13.06 1.23 7.33
CA CYS A 94 14.50 1.33 7.42
C CYS A 94 15.20 0.17 6.67
N PRO A 95 14.96 0.03 5.35
CA PRO A 95 15.47 -1.11 4.61
C PRO A 95 16.99 -1.07 4.43
N ALA A 96 17.61 0.12 4.48
CA ALA A 96 19.06 0.28 4.37
C ALA A 96 19.76 -0.08 5.68
N SER A 97 19.27 0.40 6.83
CA SER A 97 19.78 0.07 8.16
C SER A 97 19.62 -1.42 8.49
N CYS A 98 18.58 -2.08 7.98
CA CYS A 98 18.39 -3.52 8.13
C CYS A 98 19.13 -4.38 7.08
N GLY A 99 19.87 -3.77 6.15
CA GLY A 99 20.62 -4.50 5.12
C GLY A 99 19.76 -5.24 4.09
N LEU A 100 18.48 -4.88 3.97
CA LEU A 100 17.53 -5.49 3.02
C LEU A 100 17.74 -4.99 1.60
N CYS A 101 18.37 -3.83 1.45
CA CYS A 101 18.75 -3.28 0.17
C CYS A 101 20.11 -2.57 0.28
N ARG A 102 20.78 -2.41 -0.86
CA ARG A 102 21.99 -1.59 -0.97
C ARG A 102 21.61 -0.26 -1.62
N PRO A 103 21.98 0.90 -1.06
CA PRO A 103 21.85 2.16 -1.78
C PRO A 103 22.77 2.08 -3.00
N SER A 104 22.20 1.81 -4.17
CA SER A 104 22.92 1.85 -5.44
C SER A 104 23.26 3.30 -5.72
N ASN A 105 24.47 3.70 -5.36
CA ASN A 105 25.08 4.95 -5.78
C ASN A 105 25.52 4.76 -7.25
N ILE A 106 24.69 5.22 -8.19
CA ILE A 106 25.04 5.37 -9.61
C ILE A 106 25.65 6.76 -9.81
#